data_AF-A0A8J7UMC0-F1
#
_entry.id   AF-A0A8J7UMC0-F1
#
_cell.length_a   1.000
_cell.length_b   1.000
_cell.length_c   1.000
_cell.angle_alpha   90.00
_cell.angle_beta   90.00
_cell.angle_gamma   90.00
#
_symmetry.space_group_name_H-M   'P 1'
#
loop_
_entity.id
_entity.type
_entity.pdbx_description
1 polymer ?
#
loop_
_entity_poly.entity_id
_entity_poly.type
_entity_poly.pdbx_seq_one_letter_code
_entity_poly.pdbx_strand_id
1 'polypeptide(L)'
;MSSKRNVRSPDTTDAQTNEPTPRFEQPLSDDQIWTMLQTAANSARIMPIVKGDWESSSRSYETREDAARALIFDLSFYADYRFSQVRRLFQQTAMRDVLTKAEIDDIVEEAYFQQNGRSYPTFA
;
A
#
# COMPACT_ATOMS: atom_id res chain seq x y z
N MET A 1 -51.53 37.40 22.60
CA MET A 1 -51.38 36.82 21.24
C MET A 1 -49.95 36.29 21.11
N SER A 2 -49.84 34.99 20.84
CA SER A 2 -48.63 34.19 20.92
C SER A 2 -47.72 34.29 19.69
N SER A 3 -46.44 33.96 19.94
CA SER A 3 -45.49 33.28 19.05
C SER A 3 -44.92 34.04 17.86
N LYS A 4 -43.68 34.50 18.02
CA LYS A 4 -42.66 34.42 16.96
C LYS A 4 -41.65 33.34 17.35
N ARG A 5 -41.88 32.10 16.91
CA ARG A 5 -40.85 31.06 16.86
C ARG A 5 -40.23 31.11 15.48
N ASN A 6 -38.99 31.57 15.41
CA ASN A 6 -38.16 31.46 14.22
C ASN A 6 -37.66 30.00 14.19
N VAL A 7 -38.28 29.14 13.37
CA VAL A 7 -37.82 27.77 13.16
C VAL A 7 -36.64 27.85 12.21
N ARG A 8 -35.43 27.89 12.78
CA ARG A 8 -34.19 27.71 12.03
C ARG A 8 -33.94 26.20 11.93
N SER A 9 -34.38 25.59 10.84
CA SER A 9 -33.85 24.29 10.42
C SER A 9 -32.51 24.51 9.72
N PRO A 10 -31.47 23.80 10.14
CA PRO A 10 -30.65 23.10 9.18
C PRO A 10 -30.54 21.66 9.67
N ASP A 11 -31.47 20.82 9.21
CA ASP A 11 -31.23 19.38 9.21
C ASP A 11 -30.81 19.02 7.79
N THR A 12 -29.61 19.47 7.43
CA THR A 12 -28.79 18.78 6.44
C THR A 12 -27.82 17.96 7.26
N THR A 13 -28.28 16.78 7.65
CA THR A 13 -27.38 15.66 7.91
C THR A 13 -26.61 15.43 6.62
N ASP A 14 -25.50 16.14 6.45
CA ASP A 14 -24.46 15.73 5.54
C ASP A 14 -24.05 14.36 6.03
N ALA A 15 -24.43 13.33 5.27
CA ALA A 15 -23.88 12.02 5.45
C ALA A 15 -22.37 12.18 5.32
N GLN A 16 -21.68 12.23 6.46
CA GLN A 16 -20.25 11.95 6.51
C GLN A 16 -20.14 10.54 5.96
N THR A 17 -19.82 10.44 4.68
CA THR A 17 -19.13 9.30 4.12
C THR A 17 -17.98 9.07 5.08
N ASN A 18 -18.05 7.97 5.85
CA ASN A 18 -16.96 7.46 6.66
C ASN A 18 -15.88 6.97 5.67
N GLU A 19 -15.30 7.89 4.92
CA GLU A 19 -14.04 7.67 4.25
C GLU A 19 -13.06 7.36 5.38
N PRO A 20 -12.42 6.17 5.38
CA PRO A 20 -11.50 5.82 6.43
C PRO A 20 -10.45 6.92 6.54
N THR A 21 -10.43 7.61 7.68
CA THR A 21 -9.42 8.62 7.95
C THR A 21 -8.07 7.93 7.97
N PRO A 22 -7.10 8.32 7.12
CA PRO A 22 -5.78 7.71 7.11
C PRO A 22 -5.18 7.79 8.52
N ARG A 23 -4.84 6.64 9.12
CA ARG A 23 -4.11 6.62 10.38
C ARG A 23 -2.66 6.97 10.07
N PHE A 24 -2.27 8.21 10.34
CA PHE A 24 -0.89 8.66 10.24
C PHE A 24 -0.08 8.12 11.44
N GLU A 25 0.08 6.80 11.55
CA GLU A 25 1.21 6.25 12.30
C GLU A 25 2.51 6.77 11.64
N GLN A 26 3.57 6.93 12.43
CA GLN A 26 4.85 7.29 11.84
C GLN A 26 5.21 6.24 10.78
N PRO A 27 5.55 6.65 9.55
CA PRO A 27 5.88 5.70 8.51
C PRO A 27 7.07 4.86 8.96
N LEU A 28 7.01 3.56 8.68
CA LEU A 28 8.15 2.69 8.92
C LEU A 28 9.35 3.19 8.13
N SER A 29 10.52 3.09 8.74
CA SER A 29 11.79 3.23 8.02
C SER A 29 11.97 2.10 7.02
N ASP A 30 12.83 2.32 6.02
CA ASP A 30 13.14 1.31 5.01
C ASP A 30 13.67 0.01 5.64
N ASP A 31 14.50 0.11 6.68
CA ASP A 31 15.05 -1.04 7.41
C ASP A 31 13.96 -1.84 8.15
N GLN A 32 12.98 -1.15 8.73
CA GLN A 32 11.82 -1.80 9.35
C GLN A 32 10.98 -2.52 8.30
N ILE A 33 10.72 -1.88 7.14
CA ILE A 33 9.99 -2.52 6.03
C ILE A 33 10.73 -3.77 5.55
N TRP A 34 12.05 -3.71 5.36
CA TRP A 34 12.85 -4.88 4.98
C TRP A 34 12.79 -6.00 6.01
N THR A 35 12.88 -5.65 7.29
CA THR A 35 12.72 -6.62 8.38
C THR A 35 11.36 -7.30 8.29
N MET A 36 10.29 -6.52 8.13
CA MET A 36 8.93 -7.05 8.05
C MET A 36 8.70 -7.93 6.82
N LEU A 37 9.24 -7.55 5.66
CA LEU A 37 9.22 -8.37 4.44
C LEU A 37 9.92 -9.72 4.63
N GLN A 38 11.04 -9.75 5.35
CA GLN A 38 11.80 -10.97 5.63
C GLN A 38 11.11 -11.89 6.63
N THR A 39 10.41 -11.33 7.62
CA THR A 39 9.74 -12.10 8.68
C THR A 39 8.26 -12.37 8.42
N ALA A 40 7.68 -11.78 7.37
CA ALA A 40 6.28 -11.98 7.04
C ALA A 40 5.99 -13.45 6.71
N ALA A 41 4.75 -13.89 6.99
CA ALA A 41 4.30 -15.24 6.65
C ALA A 41 4.40 -15.55 5.14
N ASN A 42 4.34 -14.53 4.29
CA ASN A 42 4.51 -14.64 2.85
C ASN A 42 5.93 -14.31 2.36
N SER A 43 6.94 -14.27 3.24
CA SER A 43 8.34 -14.00 2.90
C SER A 43 8.90 -14.98 1.86
N ALA A 44 8.50 -16.26 1.91
CA ALA A 44 8.87 -17.27 0.91
C ALA A 44 8.33 -16.97 -0.51
N ARG A 45 7.30 -16.12 -0.62
CA ARG A 45 6.85 -15.55 -1.90
C ARG A 45 7.65 -14.31 -2.27
N ILE A 46 7.86 -13.40 -1.32
CA ILE A 46 8.38 -12.06 -1.61
C ILE A 46 9.90 -12.03 -1.80
N MET A 47 10.65 -12.68 -0.91
CA MET A 47 12.10 -12.59 -0.89
C MET A 47 12.81 -13.15 -2.14
N PRO A 48 12.32 -14.22 -2.78
CA PRO A 48 12.85 -14.65 -4.08
C PRO A 48 12.74 -13.55 -5.15
N ILE A 49 11.60 -12.86 -5.21
CA ILE A 49 11.37 -11.75 -6.15
C ILE A 49 12.33 -10.58 -5.85
N VAL A 50 12.51 -10.20 -4.58
CA VAL A 50 13.47 -9.16 -4.16
C VAL A 50 14.89 -9.47 -4.66
N LYS A 51 15.29 -10.74 -4.62
CA LYS A 51 16.60 -11.24 -5.07
C LYS A 51 16.70 -11.47 -6.57
N GLY A 52 15.60 -11.34 -7.32
CA GLY A 52 15.56 -11.54 -8.77
C GLY A 52 15.39 -13.00 -9.19
N ASP A 53 15.35 -13.93 -8.23
CA ASP A 53 15.05 -15.34 -8.42
C ASP A 53 13.55 -15.59 -8.25
N TRP A 54 12.75 -14.87 -9.05
CA TRP A 54 11.30 -14.88 -8.91
C TRP A 54 10.67 -16.24 -9.21
N GLU A 55 11.36 -17.10 -9.96
CA GLU A 55 10.92 -18.45 -10.29
C GLU A 55 10.91 -19.38 -9.06
N SER A 56 11.74 -19.11 -8.04
CA SER A 56 11.75 -19.85 -6.78
C SER A 56 10.76 -19.34 -5.73
N SER A 57 9.97 -18.31 -6.08
CA SER A 57 8.84 -17.85 -5.27
C SER A 57 7.84 -18.99 -5.00
N SER A 58 7.31 -19.06 -3.77
CA SER A 58 6.24 -20.00 -3.44
C SER A 58 4.92 -19.76 -4.20
N ARG A 59 4.81 -18.63 -4.90
CA ARG A 59 3.74 -18.32 -5.87
C ARG A 59 4.35 -18.28 -7.26
N SER A 60 3.70 -18.95 -8.21
CA SER A 60 4.05 -18.88 -9.62
C SER A 60 3.64 -17.55 -10.24
N TYR A 61 4.53 -16.99 -11.05
CA TYR A 61 4.30 -15.82 -11.89
C TYR A 61 4.49 -16.26 -13.35
N GLU A 62 3.76 -15.67 -14.28
CA GLU A 62 3.92 -16.01 -15.71
C GLU A 62 5.15 -15.32 -16.28
N THR A 63 5.41 -14.08 -15.83
CA THR A 63 6.53 -13.28 -16.29
C THR A 63 7.29 -12.63 -15.13
N ARG A 64 8.53 -12.21 -15.42
CA ARG A 64 9.32 -11.36 -14.52
C ARG A 64 8.61 -10.05 -14.19
N GLU A 65 7.86 -9.49 -15.14
CA GLU A 65 7.08 -8.27 -14.92
C GLU A 65 5.95 -8.52 -13.92
N ASP A 66 5.19 -9.62 -14.03
CA ASP A 66 4.14 -9.96 -13.06
C ASP A 66 4.68 -10.08 -11.64
N ALA A 67 5.86 -10.70 -11.49
CA ALA A 67 6.54 -10.79 -10.21
C ALA A 67 6.93 -9.40 -9.68
N ALA A 68 7.48 -8.53 -10.54
CA ALA A 68 7.83 -7.16 -10.17
C ALA A 68 6.60 -6.33 -9.77
N ARG A 69 5.48 -6.44 -10.50
CA ARG A 69 4.20 -5.78 -10.17
C ARG A 69 3.70 -6.25 -8.80
N ALA A 70 3.72 -7.57 -8.55
CA ALA A 70 3.34 -8.12 -7.25
C ALA A 70 4.25 -7.62 -6.11
N LEU A 71 5.54 -7.45 -6.37
CA LEU A 71 6.45 -6.86 -5.39
C LEU A 71 6.09 -5.39 -5.08
N ILE A 72 5.70 -4.59 -6.07
CA ILE A 72 5.22 -3.21 -5.82
C ILE A 72 3.98 -3.21 -4.91
N PHE A 73 3.03 -4.15 -5.09
CA PHE A 73 1.88 -4.28 -4.19
C PHE A 73 2.30 -4.54 -2.74
N ASP A 74 3.28 -5.41 -2.53
CA ASP A 74 3.81 -5.72 -1.20
C ASP A 74 4.52 -4.51 -0.58
N LEU A 75 5.40 -3.86 -1.36
CA LEU A 75 6.09 -2.65 -0.92
C LEU A 75 5.13 -1.50 -0.61
N SER A 76 4.06 -1.36 -1.40
CA SER A 76 3.05 -0.30 -1.22
C SER A 76 2.31 -0.47 0.11
N PHE A 77 1.90 -1.69 0.43
CA PHE A 77 1.25 -1.98 1.71
C PHE A 77 2.14 -1.60 2.90
N TYR A 78 3.42 -1.98 2.86
CA TYR A 78 4.36 -1.74 3.96
C TYR A 78 4.91 -0.31 4.02
N ALA A 79 4.94 0.40 2.90
CA ALA A 79 5.33 1.81 2.83
C ALA A 79 4.16 2.78 3.00
N ASP A 80 2.97 2.30 3.39
CA ASP A 80 1.77 3.13 3.54
C ASP A 80 1.50 3.94 2.25
N TYR A 81 1.68 3.29 1.10
CA TYR A 81 1.47 3.83 -0.26
C TYR A 81 2.29 5.09 -0.58
N ARG A 82 3.38 5.33 0.14
CA ARG A 82 4.27 6.48 -0.11
C ARG A 82 5.12 6.23 -1.35
N PHE A 83 4.67 6.78 -2.47
CA PHE A 83 5.33 6.71 -3.79
C PHE A 83 6.86 6.82 -3.73
N SER A 84 7.41 7.83 -3.05
CA SER A 84 8.85 8.04 -2.97
C SER A 84 9.59 6.92 -2.22
N GLN A 85 8.96 6.33 -1.20
CA GLN A 85 9.51 5.22 -0.44
C GLN A 85 9.40 3.91 -1.22
N VAL A 86 8.25 3.63 -1.84
CA VAL A 86 8.06 2.46 -2.70
C VAL A 86 9.08 2.42 -3.83
N ARG A 87 9.26 3.54 -4.55
CA ARG A 87 10.28 3.64 -5.61
C ARG A 87 11.69 3.36 -5.07
N ARG A 88 12.04 3.95 -3.93
CA ARG A 88 13.37 3.79 -3.32
C ARG A 88 13.61 2.34 -2.89
N LEU A 89 12.64 1.71 -2.25
CA LEU A 89 12.70 0.30 -1.86
C LEU A 89 12.81 -0.61 -3.10
N PHE A 90 11.99 -0.37 -4.12
CA PHE A 90 12.03 -1.17 -5.35
C PHE A 90 13.39 -1.06 -6.06
N GLN A 91 14.00 0.13 -6.07
CA GLN A 91 15.33 0.32 -6.64
C GLN A 91 16.46 -0.41 -5.90
N GLN A 92 16.24 -0.81 -4.64
CA GLN A 92 17.20 -1.62 -3.88
C GLN A 92 17.11 -3.12 -4.20
N THR A 93 16.16 -3.53 -5.05
CA THR A 93 15.93 -4.95 -5.41
C THR A 93 16.67 -5.32 -6.70
N ALA A 94 16.72 -6.61 -7.00
CA ALA A 94 17.17 -7.10 -8.32
C ALA A 94 16.14 -6.86 -9.44
N MET A 95 14.95 -6.34 -9.12
CA MET A 95 13.88 -5.98 -10.07
C MET A 95 13.89 -4.51 -10.48
N ARG A 96 14.83 -3.71 -9.96
CA ARG A 96 14.89 -2.24 -10.14
C ARG A 96 14.75 -1.72 -11.58
N ASP A 97 15.11 -2.53 -12.58
CA ASP A 97 15.14 -2.14 -14.00
C ASP A 97 13.93 -2.71 -14.78
N VAL A 98 12.99 -3.38 -14.12
CA VAL A 98 11.84 -4.05 -14.77
C VAL A 98 10.70 -3.07 -15.07
N LEU A 99 10.50 -2.08 -14.20
CA LEU A 99 9.41 -1.11 -14.29
C LEU A 99 9.96 0.31 -14.35
N THR A 100 9.35 1.14 -15.17
CA THR A 100 9.59 2.58 -15.18
C THR A 100 9.01 3.24 -13.94
N LYS A 101 9.44 4.48 -13.68
CA LYS A 101 8.89 5.29 -12.59
C LYS A 101 7.37 5.47 -12.69
N ALA A 102 6.85 5.70 -13.91
CA ALA A 102 5.42 5.91 -14.14
C ALA A 102 4.63 4.63 -13.84
N GLU A 103 5.09 3.49 -14.33
CA GLU A 103 4.44 2.19 -14.04
C GLU A 103 4.44 1.86 -12.55
N ILE A 104 5.54 2.15 -11.84
CA ILE A 104 5.57 1.99 -10.38
C ILE A 104 4.46 2.84 -9.73
N ASP A 105 4.35 4.11 -10.11
CA ASP A 105 3.35 5.03 -9.54
C ASP A 105 1.91 4.56 -9.79
N ASP A 106 1.61 4.15 -11.02
CA ASP A 106 0.30 3.62 -11.40
C ASP A 106 -0.06 2.38 -10.56
N ILE A 107 0.91 1.49 -10.31
CA ILE A 107 0.70 0.28 -9.49
C ILE A 107 0.52 0.64 -8.00
N VAL A 108 1.22 1.65 -7.47
CA VAL A 108 0.99 2.11 -6.08
C VAL A 108 -0.45 2.62 -5.91
N GLU A 109 -0.94 3.39 -6.88
CA GLU A 109 -2.31 3.89 -6.89
C GLU A 109 -3.32 2.72 -6.99
N GLU A 110 -3.08 1.77 -7.90
CA GLU A 110 -3.88 0.56 -8.03
C GLU A 110 -3.93 -0.23 -6.70
N ALA A 111 -2.78 -0.41 -6.04
CA ALA A 111 -2.67 -1.10 -4.78
C ALA A 111 -3.48 -0.40 -3.66
N TYR A 112 -3.44 0.93 -3.60
CA TYR A 112 -4.22 1.71 -2.63
C TYR A 112 -5.72 1.40 -2.73
N PHE A 113 -6.26 1.41 -3.95
CA PHE A 113 -7.68 1.11 -4.16
C PHE A 113 -8.01 -0.36 -3.89
N GLN A 114 -7.21 -1.31 -4.39
CA GLN A 114 -7.49 -2.74 -4.23
C GLN A 114 -7.35 -3.23 -2.78
N GLN A 115 -6.44 -2.64 -2.00
CA GLN A 115 -6.23 -2.97 -0.59
C GLN A 115 -7.12 -2.13 0.34
N ASN A 116 -8.11 -1.40 -0.21
CA ASN A 116 -9.03 -0.52 0.50
C ASN A 116 -8.31 0.51 1.42
N GLY A 117 -7.15 0.99 1.00
CA GLY A 117 -6.31 1.90 1.80
C GLY A 117 -5.90 1.34 3.16
N ARG A 118 -6.03 0.03 3.40
CA ARG A 118 -5.56 -0.58 4.64
C ARG A 118 -4.04 -0.59 4.60
N SER A 119 -3.41 0.21 5.44
CA SER A 119 -2.03 0.06 5.87
C SER A 119 -2.00 -0.62 7.25
N TYR A 120 -0.92 -1.36 7.51
CA TYR A 120 -0.64 -2.21 8.70
C TYR A 120 -1.70 -2.37 9.80
N PRO A 121 -2.12 -3.61 10.12
CA PRO A 121 -2.26 -4.05 11.50
C PRO A 121 -0.91 -4.60 12.00
N THR A 122 -0.38 -4.04 13.09
CA THR A 122 0.73 -4.65 13.83
C THR A 122 0.31 -6.04 14.33
N PHE A 123 1.23 -7.01 14.27
CA PHE A 123 1.03 -8.30 14.91
C PHE A 123 0.77 -8.05 16.41
N ALA A 124 -0.46 -8.34 16.86
CA ALA A 124 -0.78 -8.50 18.28
C ALA A 124 -0.29 -9.87 18.77
#